data_AF-A0A812VU74-F1
#
_entry.id   AF-A0A812VU74-F1
#
_cell.length_a   1.000
_cell.length_b   1.000
_cell.length_c   1.000
_cell.angle_alpha   90.00
_cell.angle_beta   90.00
_cell.angle_gamma   90.00
#
_symmetry.space_group_name_H-M   'P 1'
#
loop_
_entity.id
_entity.type
_entity.pdbx_description
1 polymer ?
#
loop_
_entity_poly.entity_id
_entity_poly.type
_entity_poly.pdbx_seq_one_letter_code
_entity_poly.pdbx_strand_id
1 'polypeptide(L)'
;MSFPILAPHLLTHHLLQSGKINIDRAAAERFWLHWKQVKAPFMEGFDSTDFVPLAMYGDEAEYTITKEKILVFYISYPVFEGSKTVFGSRFPVFAIRSERLFGYDTIWPVFDFLTWSMNTMYSGIFPAKNLAGDDLCSLGPNMRPNDPMYDGYKFRLVELRGDWKHHAHCFKLVNHWSCNDLCHCCKASKTNRLYPYTDFTRQPLWLSSIRTHAEFLAGQLNEPINSLIYTARFDYRFIRFCSVHTIQLGIAQFCHGGCFFELFKVGWFAGDDKASKMRHGFIRFKEFIRKHKIECSQPPFKSYMYVTAGEEYCYFGSKASWHQDGS
;
A
#
# COMPACT_ATOMS: atom_id res chain seq x y z
N MET A 1 24.36 13.44 -10.29
CA MET A 1 23.53 14.05 -9.24
C MET A 1 23.42 13.03 -8.11
N SER A 2 23.71 13.40 -6.86
CA SER A 2 23.53 12.50 -5.71
C SER A 2 22.13 12.70 -5.15
N PHE A 3 21.36 11.63 -4.99
CA PHE A 3 20.05 11.69 -4.33
C PHE A 3 20.24 11.55 -2.81
N PRO A 4 19.55 12.35 -1.99
CA PRO A 4 19.59 12.18 -0.54
C PRO A 4 18.75 10.94 -0.16
N ILE A 5 19.38 9.77 -0.20
CA ILE A 5 18.78 8.50 0.23
C ILE A 5 19.42 8.11 1.56
N LEU A 6 18.60 7.90 2.60
CA LEU A 6 19.05 7.31 3.85
C LEU A 6 18.96 5.80 3.72
N ALA A 7 20.07 5.10 3.95
CA ALA A 7 20.06 3.64 3.92
C ALA A 7 19.20 3.09 5.06
N PRO A 8 18.15 2.31 4.78
CA PRO A 8 17.33 1.67 5.81
C PRO A 8 18.13 1.04 6.96
N HIS A 9 19.22 0.32 6.67
CA HIS A 9 20.02 -0.36 7.68
C HIS A 9 20.71 0.61 8.66
N LEU A 10 21.25 1.73 8.16
CA LEU A 10 21.88 2.77 8.98
C LEU A 10 20.84 3.55 9.78
N LEU A 11 19.70 3.88 9.16
CA LEU A 11 18.60 4.57 9.82
C LEU A 11 18.05 3.70 10.96
N THR A 12 17.77 2.42 10.70
CA THR A 12 17.33 1.47 11.72
C THR A 12 18.34 1.35 12.86
N HIS A 13 19.63 1.23 12.54
CA HIS A 13 20.69 1.18 13.54
C HIS A 13 20.69 2.42 14.44
N HIS A 14 20.63 3.61 13.85
CA HIS A 14 20.55 4.86 14.60
C HIS A 14 19.30 4.94 15.47
N LEU A 15 18.12 4.57 14.93
CA LEU A 15 16.85 4.60 15.68
C LEU A 15 16.86 3.66 16.89
N LEU A 16 17.48 2.50 16.76
CA LEU A 16 17.63 1.55 17.86
C LEU A 16 18.63 2.08 18.90
N GLN A 17 19.83 2.50 18.48
CA GLN A 17 20.88 3.01 19.39
C GLN A 17 20.43 4.23 20.18
N SER A 18 19.66 5.11 19.55
CA SER A 18 19.12 6.31 20.20
C SER A 18 17.87 6.04 21.05
N GLY A 19 17.39 4.78 21.12
CA GLY A 19 16.18 4.41 21.83
C GLY A 19 14.89 5.00 21.25
N LYS A 20 14.92 5.47 19.99
CA LYS A 20 13.75 6.03 19.30
C LYS A 20 12.76 4.96 18.90
N ILE A 21 13.25 3.75 18.64
CA ILE A 21 12.43 2.56 18.51
C ILE A 21 12.93 1.50 19.48
N ASN A 22 12.00 0.75 20.06
CA ASN A 22 12.26 -0.43 20.86
C ASN A 22 11.51 -1.59 20.22
N ILE A 23 12.22 -2.67 19.91
CA ILE A 23 11.63 -3.83 19.24
C ILE A 23 11.18 -4.84 20.29
N ASP A 24 9.87 -5.07 20.37
CA ASP A 24 9.33 -6.20 21.11
C ASP A 24 9.60 -7.51 20.33
N ARG A 25 10.67 -8.21 20.71
CA ARG A 25 11.02 -9.51 20.11
C ARG A 25 9.91 -10.54 20.27
N ALA A 26 9.18 -10.54 21.38
CA ALA A 26 8.08 -11.47 21.58
C ALA A 26 6.90 -11.16 20.64
N ALA A 27 6.63 -9.87 20.35
CA ALA A 27 5.65 -9.50 19.33
C ALA A 27 6.08 -9.92 17.92
N ALA A 28 7.36 -9.74 17.57
CA ALA A 28 7.91 -10.19 16.31
C ALA A 28 7.81 -11.72 16.15
N GLU A 29 8.13 -12.48 17.20
CA GLU A 29 7.98 -13.93 17.21
C GLU A 29 6.50 -14.35 17.04
N ARG A 30 5.57 -13.75 17.79
CA ARG A 30 4.13 -14.01 17.65
C ARG A 30 3.64 -13.75 16.23
N PHE A 31 4.14 -12.70 15.57
CA PHE A 31 3.81 -12.40 14.18
C PHE A 31 4.20 -13.56 13.25
N TRP A 32 5.41 -14.11 13.37
CA TRP A 32 5.85 -15.22 12.52
C TRP A 32 5.15 -16.54 12.87
N LEU A 33 4.93 -16.81 14.15
CA LEU A 33 4.19 -17.98 14.61
C LEU A 33 2.75 -17.98 14.07
N HIS A 34 2.08 -16.82 14.06
CA HIS A 34 0.76 -16.68 13.45
C HIS A 34 0.78 -17.07 11.98
N TRP A 35 1.70 -16.52 11.18
CA TRP A 35 1.78 -16.81 9.75
C TRP A 35 2.15 -18.27 9.45
N LYS A 36 2.95 -18.89 10.31
CA LYS A 36 3.24 -20.33 10.25
C LYS A 36 1.99 -21.17 10.57
N GLN A 37 1.24 -20.80 11.61
CA GLN A 37 0.02 -21.50 12.02
C GLN A 37 -1.05 -21.48 10.92
N VAL A 38 -1.26 -20.34 10.27
CA VAL A 38 -2.22 -20.22 9.15
C VAL A 38 -1.67 -20.74 7.82
N LYS A 39 -0.47 -21.33 7.83
CA LYS A 39 0.21 -21.91 6.65
C LYS A 39 0.26 -20.93 5.47
N ALA A 40 0.59 -19.67 5.75
CA ALA A 40 0.65 -18.67 4.69
C ALA A 40 1.70 -19.07 3.64
N PRO A 41 1.39 -19.05 2.33
CA PRO A 41 2.33 -19.62 1.35
C PRO A 41 3.70 -18.93 1.28
N PHE A 42 3.88 -17.70 1.82
CA PHE A 42 5.19 -17.02 1.83
C PHE A 42 6.10 -17.50 2.98
N MET A 43 5.58 -18.37 3.83
CA MET A 43 6.30 -19.09 4.88
C MET A 43 6.83 -20.45 4.39
N GLU A 44 6.49 -20.88 3.18
CA GLU A 44 7.00 -22.13 2.62
C GLU A 44 8.55 -22.09 2.55
N GLY A 45 9.20 -23.08 3.17
CA GLY A 45 10.65 -23.13 3.30
C GLY A 45 11.27 -22.02 4.16
N PHE A 46 10.49 -21.35 5.02
CA PHE A 46 10.96 -20.36 5.99
C PHE A 46 10.45 -20.66 7.41
N ASP A 47 11.34 -21.26 8.21
CA ASP A 47 11.00 -21.72 9.57
C ASP A 47 11.44 -20.78 10.70
N SER A 48 12.15 -19.70 10.37
CA SER A 48 12.66 -18.77 11.38
C SER A 48 11.59 -17.83 11.92
N THR A 49 11.61 -17.61 13.23
CA THR A 49 10.84 -16.57 13.93
C THR A 49 11.72 -15.40 14.39
N ASP A 50 13.03 -15.49 14.19
CA ASP A 50 14.03 -14.50 14.65
C ASP A 50 14.25 -13.39 13.60
N PHE A 51 13.15 -12.79 13.17
CA PHE A 51 13.17 -11.64 12.28
C PHE A 51 12.22 -10.57 12.80
N VAL A 52 12.59 -9.32 12.64
CA VAL A 52 11.68 -8.19 12.84
C VAL A 52 10.96 -7.93 11.51
N PRO A 53 9.62 -7.90 11.46
CA PRO A 53 8.92 -7.53 10.25
C PRO A 53 9.23 -6.07 9.91
N LEU A 54 9.56 -5.84 8.65
CA LEU A 54 9.84 -4.53 8.06
C LEU A 54 8.78 -4.25 6.99
N ALA A 55 8.32 -3.01 6.95
CA ALA A 55 7.45 -2.52 5.89
C ALA A 55 8.08 -1.29 5.25
N MET A 56 7.97 -1.20 3.92
CA MET A 56 8.26 0.01 3.17
C MET A 56 6.95 0.55 2.61
N TYR A 57 6.83 1.85 2.51
CA TYR A 57 5.70 2.51 1.89
C TYR A 57 6.19 3.62 0.97
N GLY A 58 5.54 3.78 -0.18
CA GLY A 58 5.72 4.94 -1.04
C GLY A 58 4.40 5.60 -1.40
N ASP A 59 4.42 6.94 -1.40
CA ASP A 59 3.25 7.76 -1.73
C ASP A 59 3.64 9.17 -2.13
N GLU A 60 2.72 9.82 -2.83
CA GLU A 60 2.86 11.14 -3.40
C GLU A 60 1.83 12.07 -2.77
N ALA A 61 2.31 13.08 -2.04
CA ALA A 61 1.44 14.04 -1.37
C ALA A 61 1.53 15.41 -2.03
N GLU A 62 0.38 16.08 -2.18
CA GLU A 62 0.30 17.50 -2.54
C GLU A 62 0.69 18.35 -1.33
N TYR A 63 1.63 19.28 -1.49
CA TYR A 63 2.15 20.10 -0.37
C TYR A 63 2.04 21.61 -0.59
N THR A 64 1.52 22.06 -1.74
CA THR A 64 1.29 23.49 -2.02
C THR A 64 -0.07 23.76 -2.63
N ILE A 65 -0.52 25.01 -2.54
CA ILE A 65 -1.74 25.51 -3.20
C ILE A 65 -1.64 25.38 -4.74
N THR A 66 -0.43 25.47 -5.28
CA THR A 66 -0.15 25.30 -6.72
C THR A 66 -0.12 23.82 -7.15
N LYS A 67 -0.51 22.90 -6.26
CA LYS A 67 -0.57 21.45 -6.50
C LYS A 67 0.79 20.81 -6.78
N GLU A 68 1.87 21.36 -6.23
CA GLU A 68 3.16 20.68 -6.23
C GLU A 68 3.07 19.42 -5.38
N LYS A 69 3.80 18.39 -5.81
CA LYS A 69 3.75 17.07 -5.17
C LYS A 69 5.14 16.59 -4.77
N ILE A 70 5.18 15.84 -3.69
CA ILE A 70 6.39 15.20 -3.19
C ILE A 70 6.16 13.70 -3.09
N LEU A 71 7.04 12.94 -3.74
CA LEU A 71 7.14 11.50 -3.55
C LEU A 71 8.02 11.23 -2.33
N VAL A 72 7.52 10.45 -1.39
CA VAL A 72 8.26 10.06 -0.19
C VAL A 72 8.23 8.54 -0.04
N PHE A 73 9.40 7.96 0.24
CA PHE A 73 9.51 6.59 0.70
C PHE A 73 9.83 6.58 2.19
N TYR A 74 9.17 5.69 2.92
CA TYR A 74 9.40 5.50 4.34
C TYR A 74 9.45 4.02 4.71
N ILE A 75 10.18 3.72 5.78
CA ILE A 75 10.17 2.42 6.42
C ILE A 75 9.38 2.49 7.72
N SER A 76 8.82 1.35 8.12
CA SER A 76 8.10 1.17 9.38
C SER A 76 8.22 -0.28 9.85
N TYR A 77 7.90 -0.54 11.11
CA TYR A 77 7.98 -1.87 11.71
C TYR A 77 6.56 -2.29 12.15
N PRO A 78 5.89 -3.23 11.45
CA PRO A 78 4.47 -3.51 11.68
C PRO A 78 4.08 -3.91 13.11
N VAL A 79 5.03 -4.46 13.88
CA VAL A 79 4.82 -4.87 15.28
C VAL A 79 5.28 -3.82 16.30
N PHE A 80 5.68 -2.63 15.84
CA PHE A 80 6.09 -1.54 16.72
C PHE A 80 4.88 -0.74 17.21
N GLU A 81 4.58 -0.85 18.50
CA GLU A 81 3.45 -0.18 19.16
C GLU A 81 3.87 1.12 19.90
N GLY A 82 5.14 1.50 19.84
CA GLY A 82 5.69 2.57 20.67
C GLY A 82 5.27 3.99 20.30
N SER A 83 4.50 4.19 19.22
CA SER A 83 4.02 5.51 18.81
C SER A 83 2.53 5.51 18.50
N LYS A 84 1.81 6.47 19.10
CA LYS A 84 0.41 6.79 18.76
C LYS A 84 0.30 7.68 17.52
N THR A 85 1.41 8.20 17.00
CA THR A 85 1.44 9.08 15.84
C THR A 85 2.18 8.45 14.67
N VAL A 86 1.86 8.91 13.46
CA VAL A 86 2.57 8.51 12.23
C VAL A 86 4.06 8.91 12.27
N PHE A 87 4.39 10.03 12.93
CA PHE A 87 5.76 10.54 13.00
C PHE A 87 6.70 9.67 13.84
N GLY A 88 6.17 8.95 14.83
CA GLY A 88 6.97 8.01 15.61
C GLY A 88 6.97 6.58 15.05
N SER A 89 6.24 6.30 13.96
CA SER A 89 6.11 4.94 13.40
C SER A 89 6.56 4.81 11.94
N ARG A 90 6.78 5.93 11.25
CA ARG A 90 7.18 5.97 9.84
C ARG A 90 8.40 6.87 9.67
N PHE A 91 9.48 6.29 9.16
CA PHE A 91 10.77 6.97 9.06
C PHE A 91 11.12 7.18 7.58
N PRO A 92 11.22 8.43 7.10
CA PRO A 92 11.50 8.71 5.69
C PRO A 92 12.91 8.25 5.33
N VAL A 93 13.04 7.59 4.18
CA VAL A 93 14.34 7.13 3.62
C VAL A 93 14.68 7.82 2.31
N PHE A 94 13.69 8.39 1.62
CA PHE A 94 13.88 9.12 0.38
C PHE A 94 12.72 10.10 0.18
N ALA A 95 13.02 11.29 -0.36
CA ALA A 95 12.01 12.25 -0.74
C ALA A 95 12.47 13.05 -1.97
N ILE A 96 11.56 13.28 -2.91
CA ILE A 96 11.83 14.07 -4.11
C ILE A 96 10.55 14.77 -4.57
N ARG A 97 10.71 16.01 -5.03
CA ARG A 97 9.63 16.75 -5.71
C ARG A 97 9.26 16.00 -7.00
N SER A 98 7.98 15.70 -7.21
CA SER A 98 7.52 14.83 -8.29
C SER A 98 7.88 15.36 -9.68
N GLU A 99 7.93 16.68 -9.86
CA GLU A 99 8.37 17.36 -11.08
C GLU A 99 9.86 17.19 -11.40
N ARG A 100 10.66 16.71 -10.44
CA ARG A 100 12.07 16.33 -10.66
C ARG A 100 12.24 14.85 -10.99
N LEU A 101 11.15 14.08 -11.04
CA LEU A 101 11.20 12.68 -11.44
C LEU A 101 11.36 12.58 -12.96
N PHE A 102 12.45 11.97 -13.40
CA PHE A 102 12.60 11.52 -14.78
C PHE A 102 12.16 10.05 -14.89
N GLY A 103 10.90 9.80 -14.53
CA GLY A 103 10.30 8.46 -14.55
C GLY A 103 11.15 7.40 -13.82
N TYR A 104 11.40 6.29 -14.52
CA TYR A 104 12.12 5.14 -14.00
C TYR A 104 13.61 5.40 -13.75
N ASP A 105 14.25 6.25 -14.57
CA ASP A 105 15.68 6.54 -14.47
C ASP A 105 16.04 7.23 -13.14
N THR A 106 15.07 7.92 -12.53
CA THR A 106 15.24 8.49 -11.20
C THR A 106 14.97 7.47 -10.09
N ILE A 107 13.95 6.64 -10.25
CA ILE A 107 13.42 5.80 -9.17
C ILE A 107 14.12 4.44 -9.05
N TRP A 108 14.57 3.82 -10.14
CA TRP A 108 15.22 2.52 -10.04
C TRP A 108 16.55 2.55 -9.30
N PRO A 109 17.45 3.53 -9.51
CA PRO A 109 18.67 3.61 -8.68
C PRO A 109 18.36 3.73 -7.19
N VAL A 110 17.24 4.40 -6.84
CA VAL A 110 16.75 4.47 -5.46
C VAL A 110 16.32 3.09 -4.98
N PHE A 111 15.55 2.34 -5.78
CA PHE A 111 15.15 0.97 -5.43
C PHE A 111 16.33 0.01 -5.34
N ASP A 112 17.34 0.11 -6.20
CA ASP A 112 18.54 -0.72 -6.13
C ASP A 112 19.26 -0.52 -4.79
N PHE A 113 19.40 0.73 -4.38
CA PHE A 113 19.99 1.07 -3.10
C PHE A 113 19.14 0.61 -1.91
N LEU A 114 17.82 0.79 -1.98
CA LEU A 114 16.90 0.33 -0.93
C LEU A 114 16.89 -1.19 -0.80
N THR A 115 16.87 -1.93 -1.92
CA THR A 115 16.96 -3.39 -1.97
C THR A 115 18.25 -3.88 -1.35
N TRP A 116 19.40 -3.32 -1.75
CA TRP A 116 20.70 -3.65 -1.15
C TRP A 116 20.66 -3.43 0.37
N SER A 117 20.19 -2.28 0.81
CA SER A 117 20.10 -1.97 2.23
C SER A 117 19.16 -2.91 2.99
N MET A 118 18.03 -3.31 2.41
CA MET A 118 17.11 -4.25 3.06
C MET A 118 17.71 -5.66 3.14
N ASN A 119 18.48 -6.07 2.13
CA ASN A 119 19.21 -7.34 2.15
C ASN A 119 20.32 -7.34 3.21
N THR A 120 20.97 -6.20 3.43
CA THR A 120 21.86 -6.00 4.58
C THR A 120 21.12 -6.21 5.90
N MET A 121 19.95 -5.58 6.09
CA MET A 121 19.13 -5.79 7.29
C MET A 121 18.64 -7.24 7.45
N TYR A 122 18.38 -7.95 6.35
CA TYR A 122 18.01 -9.36 6.36
C TYR A 122 19.15 -10.25 6.84
N SER A 123 20.38 -9.97 6.40
CA SER A 123 21.56 -10.69 6.88
C SER A 123 21.83 -10.45 8.38
N GLY A 124 21.47 -9.26 8.88
CA GLY A 124 21.79 -8.82 10.24
C GLY A 124 23.28 -8.55 10.44
N ILE A 125 24.02 -8.27 9.37
CA ILE A 125 25.46 -8.06 9.36
C ILE A 125 25.76 -6.77 8.58
N PHE A 126 26.67 -5.94 9.09
CA PHE A 126 27.12 -4.75 8.38
C PHE A 126 27.86 -5.13 7.09
N PRO A 127 27.55 -4.48 5.96
CA PRO A 127 28.05 -4.89 4.67
C PRO A 127 29.52 -4.51 4.55
N ALA A 128 30.34 -5.43 4.04
CA ALA A 128 31.75 -5.15 3.73
C ALA A 128 31.91 -4.33 2.44
N LYS A 129 30.91 -4.36 1.57
CA LYS A 129 30.92 -3.70 0.27
C LYS A 129 29.67 -2.84 0.07
N ASN A 130 29.83 -1.72 -0.61
CA ASN A 130 28.71 -0.88 -1.01
C ASN A 130 27.93 -1.53 -2.18
N LEU A 131 26.88 -0.86 -2.67
CA LEU A 131 26.09 -1.32 -3.83
C LEU A 131 26.94 -1.49 -5.11
N ALA A 132 27.96 -0.65 -5.29
CA ALA A 132 28.88 -0.70 -6.44
C ALA A 132 29.96 -1.80 -6.31
N GLY A 133 30.06 -2.46 -5.16
CA GLY A 133 31.04 -3.50 -4.87
C GLY A 133 32.37 -2.99 -4.29
N ASP A 134 32.49 -1.69 -4.00
CA ASP A 134 33.67 -1.13 -3.35
C ASP A 134 33.69 -1.45 -1.87
N ASP A 135 34.88 -1.64 -1.32
CA ASP A 135 35.07 -1.92 0.11
C ASP A 135 34.66 -0.72 0.97
N LEU A 136 33.90 -0.99 2.02
CA LEU A 136 33.49 -0.01 3.02
C LEU A 136 34.50 -0.02 4.17
N CYS A 137 35.34 1.01 4.28
CA CYS A 137 36.35 1.07 5.34
C CYS A 137 35.73 1.28 6.75
N SER A 138 34.63 2.05 6.83
CA SER A 138 33.82 2.25 8.04
C SER A 138 32.53 2.95 7.67
N LEU A 139 31.40 2.51 8.24
CA LEU A 139 30.10 3.20 8.09
C LEU A 139 29.86 4.23 9.22
N GLY A 140 30.78 4.31 10.19
CA GLY A 140 30.75 5.23 11.32
C GLY A 140 31.37 4.61 12.58
N PRO A 141 31.36 5.34 13.71
CA PRO A 141 31.87 4.82 14.98
C PRO A 141 31.04 3.59 15.38
N ASN A 142 31.71 2.45 15.57
CA ASN A 142 31.11 1.15 15.93
C ASN A 142 30.33 0.42 14.83
N MET A 143 30.57 0.75 13.55
CA MET A 143 29.99 0.01 12.41
C MET A 143 31.11 -0.51 11.51
N ARG A 144 31.66 -1.68 11.85
CA ARG A 144 32.71 -2.33 11.04
C ARG A 144 32.09 -3.34 10.07
N PRO A 145 32.68 -3.50 8.87
CA PRO A 145 32.36 -4.62 7.97
C PRO A 145 32.27 -5.96 8.70
N ASN A 146 31.23 -6.73 8.40
CA ASN A 146 30.98 -8.07 8.93
C ASN A 146 30.61 -8.15 10.43
N ASP A 147 30.55 -7.03 11.15
CA ASP A 147 30.02 -7.04 12.50
C ASP A 147 28.49 -7.26 12.50
N PRO A 148 27.93 -7.96 13.50
CA PRO A 148 26.48 -8.06 13.66
C PRO A 148 25.83 -6.68 13.78
N MET A 149 24.71 -6.49 13.09
CA MET A 149 23.87 -5.32 13.26
C MET A 149 23.07 -5.43 14.56
N TYR A 150 23.32 -4.52 15.51
CA TYR A 150 22.54 -4.28 16.73
C TYR A 150 22.11 -5.58 17.45
N ASP A 151 22.95 -6.11 18.34
CA ASP A 151 22.65 -7.36 19.08
C ASP A 151 22.16 -8.53 18.20
N GLY A 152 22.53 -8.52 16.91
CA GLY A 152 22.15 -9.55 15.94
C GLY A 152 20.71 -9.51 15.45
N TYR A 153 19.99 -8.37 15.52
CA TYR A 153 18.67 -8.28 14.89
C TYR A 153 18.76 -8.50 13.38
N LYS A 154 17.78 -9.24 12.87
CA LYS A 154 17.52 -9.41 11.43
C LYS A 154 16.15 -8.84 11.11
N PHE A 155 16.01 -8.28 9.91
CA PHE A 155 14.74 -7.70 9.47
C PHE A 155 14.32 -8.34 8.16
N ARG A 156 13.03 -8.65 8.03
CA ARG A 156 12.48 -9.17 6.77
C ARG A 156 11.39 -8.23 6.27
N LEU A 157 11.52 -7.79 5.03
CA LEU A 157 10.46 -7.07 4.35
C LEU A 157 9.24 -7.98 4.21
N VAL A 158 8.11 -7.55 4.75
CA VAL A 158 6.82 -8.28 4.72
C VAL A 158 5.72 -7.46 4.06
N GLU A 159 5.95 -6.17 3.83
CA GLU A 159 4.97 -5.27 3.24
C GLU A 159 5.63 -4.18 2.41
N LEU A 160 5.16 -4.04 1.18
CA LEU A 160 5.40 -2.96 0.23
C LEU A 160 4.07 -2.24 0.07
N ARG A 161 3.91 -1.14 0.79
CA ARG A 161 2.66 -0.40 0.90
C ARG A 161 2.66 0.80 -0.06
N GLY A 162 1.47 1.17 -0.53
CA GLY A 162 1.30 2.31 -1.42
C GLY A 162 -0.10 2.32 -2.02
N ASP A 163 -0.47 3.42 -2.67
CA ASP A 163 -1.70 3.44 -3.47
C ASP A 163 -1.53 2.59 -4.76
N TRP A 164 -2.62 2.43 -5.52
CA TRP A 164 -2.57 1.62 -6.73
C TRP A 164 -1.62 2.21 -7.78
N LYS A 165 -1.65 3.54 -7.94
CA LYS A 165 -0.82 4.27 -8.90
C LYS A 165 0.66 4.04 -8.60
N HIS A 166 1.05 4.12 -7.33
CA HIS A 166 2.39 3.85 -6.85
C HIS A 166 2.82 2.43 -7.22
N HIS A 167 2.04 1.40 -6.89
CA HIS A 167 2.40 0.02 -7.21
C HIS A 167 2.48 -0.26 -8.71
N ALA A 168 1.53 0.25 -9.49
CA ALA A 168 1.54 0.11 -10.94
C ALA A 168 2.79 0.77 -11.55
N HIS A 169 3.17 1.95 -11.06
CA HIS A 169 4.38 2.61 -11.48
C HIS A 169 5.62 1.81 -11.03
N CYS A 170 5.76 1.55 -9.74
CA CYS A 170 6.95 0.92 -9.16
C CYS A 170 7.23 -0.46 -9.74
N PHE A 171 6.26 -1.35 -9.79
CA PHE A 171 6.47 -2.73 -10.27
C PHE A 171 6.19 -2.90 -11.77
N LYS A 172 5.81 -1.83 -12.47
CA LYS A 172 5.36 -1.87 -13.88
C LYS A 172 4.31 -2.96 -14.10
N LEU A 173 3.35 -3.05 -13.19
CA LEU A 173 2.35 -4.12 -13.19
C LEU A 173 1.63 -4.17 -14.54
N VAL A 174 1.59 -5.34 -15.16
CA VAL A 174 0.83 -5.57 -16.41
C VAL A 174 -0.66 -5.33 -16.18
N ASN A 175 -1.18 -5.88 -15.07
CA ASN A 175 -2.56 -5.69 -14.68
C ASN A 175 -2.66 -4.59 -13.62
N HIS A 176 -3.45 -3.57 -13.93
CA HIS A 176 -3.73 -2.47 -13.02
C HIS A 176 -5.14 -1.92 -13.24
N TRP A 177 -5.59 -1.03 -12.36
CA TRP A 177 -6.97 -0.53 -12.36
C TRP A 177 -7.45 0.02 -13.70
N SER A 178 -6.62 0.65 -14.54
CA SER A 178 -7.03 1.12 -15.87
C SER A 178 -7.09 0.03 -16.96
N CYS A 179 -6.58 -1.18 -16.72
CA CYS A 179 -6.68 -2.31 -17.66
C CYS A 179 -8.08 -2.98 -17.59
N ASN A 180 -8.38 -3.80 -18.60
CA ASN A 180 -9.52 -4.70 -18.57
C ASN A 180 -9.30 -5.79 -17.52
N ASP A 181 -8.16 -6.46 -17.57
CA ASP A 181 -7.71 -7.36 -16.50
C ASP A 181 -6.99 -6.53 -15.44
N LEU A 182 -7.68 -6.31 -14.33
CA LEU A 182 -7.28 -5.26 -13.38
C LEU A 182 -6.43 -5.78 -12.23
N CYS A 183 -6.57 -7.06 -11.86
CA CYS A 183 -5.93 -7.60 -10.67
C CYS A 183 -4.58 -8.24 -10.99
N HIS A 184 -3.53 -7.86 -10.28
CA HIS A 184 -2.23 -8.52 -10.37
C HIS A 184 -2.18 -9.85 -9.60
N CYS A 185 -3.08 -10.05 -8.63
CA CYS A 185 -3.16 -11.29 -7.84
C CYS A 185 -4.01 -12.39 -8.47
N CYS A 186 -5.02 -12.06 -9.30
CA CYS A 186 -5.92 -13.04 -9.91
C CYS A 186 -6.45 -12.60 -11.29
N LYS A 187 -7.32 -13.40 -11.91
CA LYS A 187 -7.91 -13.09 -13.24
C LYS A 187 -9.12 -12.14 -13.19
N ALA A 188 -9.36 -11.44 -12.08
CA ALA A 188 -10.46 -10.48 -11.99
C ALA A 188 -10.35 -9.39 -13.08
N SER A 189 -11.48 -9.13 -13.75
CA SER A 189 -11.54 -8.35 -14.99
C SER A 189 -12.82 -7.51 -15.06
N LYS A 190 -12.75 -6.39 -15.79
CA LYS A 190 -13.90 -5.51 -16.11
C LYS A 190 -14.75 -6.05 -17.25
N THR A 191 -14.14 -6.78 -18.17
CA THR A 191 -14.79 -7.22 -19.41
C THR A 191 -14.97 -8.73 -19.47
N ASN A 192 -14.13 -9.50 -18.77
CA ASN A 192 -14.27 -10.96 -18.73
C ASN A 192 -15.43 -11.36 -17.80
N ARG A 193 -16.54 -11.80 -18.40
CA ARG A 193 -17.74 -12.24 -17.68
C ARG A 193 -17.55 -13.48 -16.80
N LEU A 194 -16.51 -14.29 -17.03
CA LEU A 194 -16.18 -15.43 -16.16
C LEU A 194 -15.52 -14.99 -14.85
N TYR A 195 -14.85 -13.84 -14.84
CA TYR A 195 -14.13 -13.32 -13.69
C TYR A 195 -14.50 -11.87 -13.41
N PRO A 196 -15.79 -11.52 -13.24
CA PRO A 196 -16.16 -10.14 -13.04
C PRO A 196 -15.60 -9.66 -11.70
N TYR A 197 -14.86 -8.55 -11.72
CA TYR A 197 -14.29 -7.99 -10.48
C TYR A 197 -15.34 -7.52 -9.47
N THR A 198 -16.58 -7.36 -9.94
CA THR A 198 -17.77 -7.00 -9.14
C THR A 198 -18.50 -8.21 -8.57
N ASP A 199 -18.02 -9.44 -8.78
CA ASP A 199 -18.58 -10.62 -8.13
C ASP A 199 -18.13 -10.67 -6.66
N PHE A 200 -19.05 -10.26 -5.79
CA PHE A 200 -18.91 -10.27 -4.33
C PHE A 200 -19.68 -11.43 -3.68
N THR A 201 -19.97 -12.50 -4.42
CA THR A 201 -20.55 -13.72 -3.83
C THR A 201 -19.57 -14.37 -2.85
N ARG A 202 -19.98 -15.45 -2.17
CA ARG A 202 -19.10 -16.15 -1.21
C ARG A 202 -17.96 -16.92 -1.89
N GLN A 203 -18.11 -17.27 -3.16
CA GLN A 203 -17.16 -18.11 -3.90
C GLN A 203 -17.01 -17.61 -5.35
N PRO A 204 -16.60 -16.35 -5.56
CA PRO A 204 -16.43 -15.81 -6.89
C PRO A 204 -15.34 -16.58 -7.63
N LEU A 205 -15.55 -16.81 -8.92
CA LEU A 205 -14.64 -17.63 -9.74
C LEU A 205 -13.23 -17.06 -9.83
N TRP A 206 -13.03 -15.76 -9.64
CA TRP A 206 -11.70 -15.17 -9.64
C TRP A 206 -10.84 -15.61 -8.43
N LEU A 207 -11.43 -16.10 -7.34
CA LEU A 207 -10.66 -16.64 -6.20
C LEU A 207 -9.89 -17.92 -6.56
N SER A 208 -10.46 -18.80 -7.39
CA SER A 208 -9.75 -20.01 -7.85
C SER A 208 -8.65 -19.70 -8.87
N SER A 209 -8.55 -18.45 -9.30
CA SER A 209 -7.56 -17.95 -10.25
C SER A 209 -6.44 -17.14 -9.59
N ILE A 210 -6.30 -17.20 -8.26
CA ILE A 210 -5.19 -16.55 -7.56
C ILE A 210 -3.87 -17.11 -8.08
N ARG A 211 -3.00 -16.20 -8.54
CA ARG A 211 -1.69 -16.51 -9.08
C ARG A 211 -0.77 -17.05 -7.97
N THR A 212 0.06 -18.00 -8.33
CA THR A 212 1.25 -18.38 -7.57
C THR A 212 2.32 -17.28 -7.66
N HIS A 213 3.34 -17.37 -6.81
CA HIS A 213 4.47 -16.44 -6.87
C HIS A 213 5.19 -16.51 -8.24
N ALA A 214 5.38 -17.72 -8.77
CA ALA A 214 6.01 -17.93 -10.08
C ALA A 214 5.19 -17.31 -11.22
N GLU A 215 3.87 -17.50 -11.23
CA GLU A 215 2.98 -16.88 -12.23
C GLU A 215 2.98 -15.35 -12.14
N PHE A 216 3.09 -14.79 -10.93
CA PHE A 216 3.23 -13.34 -10.76
C PHE A 216 4.53 -12.84 -11.40
N LEU A 217 5.68 -13.43 -11.06
CA LEU A 217 6.98 -13.01 -11.60
C LEU A 217 7.01 -13.15 -13.13
N ALA A 218 6.46 -14.23 -13.68
CA ALA A 218 6.51 -14.52 -15.11
C ALA A 218 5.53 -13.66 -15.94
N GLY A 219 4.40 -13.23 -15.36
CA GLY A 219 3.29 -12.68 -16.14
C GLY A 219 2.77 -11.33 -15.69
N GLN A 220 3.25 -10.76 -14.58
CA GLN A 220 2.69 -9.52 -14.02
C GLN A 220 3.68 -8.37 -13.92
N LEU A 221 4.96 -8.59 -14.23
CA LEU A 221 6.01 -7.57 -14.22
C LEU A 221 6.44 -7.29 -15.66
N ASN A 222 6.50 -6.02 -16.05
CA ASN A 222 7.10 -5.61 -17.32
C ASN A 222 8.58 -5.30 -17.15
N GLU A 223 9.37 -5.56 -18.19
CA GLU A 223 10.79 -5.22 -18.20
C GLU A 223 11.04 -3.70 -18.31
N PRO A 224 12.12 -3.20 -17.69
CA PRO A 224 12.97 -3.93 -16.77
C PRO A 224 12.34 -4.03 -15.38
N ILE A 225 12.67 -5.11 -14.68
CA ILE A 225 12.05 -5.47 -13.42
C ILE A 225 12.62 -4.62 -12.27
N ASN A 226 11.72 -4.12 -11.41
CA ASN A 226 12.06 -3.37 -10.20
C ASN A 226 12.86 -4.23 -9.21
N SER A 227 14.02 -3.74 -8.76
CA SER A 227 14.91 -4.48 -7.87
C SER A 227 14.34 -4.83 -6.50
N LEU A 228 13.25 -4.21 -6.04
CA LEU A 228 12.57 -4.60 -4.80
C LEU A 228 12.14 -6.08 -4.79
N ILE A 229 11.95 -6.70 -5.97
CA ILE A 229 11.68 -8.14 -6.05
C ILE A 229 12.87 -9.01 -5.64
N TYR A 230 14.09 -8.46 -5.62
CA TYR A 230 15.32 -9.13 -5.20
C TYR A 230 15.61 -8.95 -3.71
N THR A 231 14.66 -8.38 -2.96
CA THR A 231 14.73 -8.43 -1.50
C THR A 231 14.65 -9.88 -1.02
N ALA A 232 15.44 -10.22 -0.02
CA ALA A 232 15.58 -11.59 0.45
C ALA A 232 14.23 -12.13 0.89
N ARG A 233 13.83 -13.27 0.30
CA ARG A 233 12.52 -13.91 0.50
C ARG A 233 11.33 -13.02 0.15
N PHE A 234 11.48 -12.20 -0.88
CA PHE A 234 10.38 -11.45 -1.49
C PHE A 234 9.20 -12.36 -1.81
N ASP A 235 7.99 -11.84 -1.56
CA ASP A 235 6.75 -12.45 -2.01
C ASP A 235 5.82 -11.37 -2.57
N TYR A 236 5.19 -11.61 -3.73
CA TYR A 236 4.29 -10.63 -4.35
C TYR A 236 3.11 -10.25 -3.45
N ARG A 237 2.70 -11.12 -2.51
CA ARG A 237 1.64 -10.82 -1.54
C ARG A 237 2.06 -9.78 -0.50
N PHE A 238 3.34 -9.44 -0.44
CA PHE A 238 3.82 -8.29 0.33
C PHE A 238 3.43 -6.97 -0.32
N ILE A 239 3.05 -6.93 -1.60
CA ILE A 239 2.48 -5.74 -2.22
C ILE A 239 1.09 -5.48 -1.59
N ARG A 240 1.03 -4.48 -0.71
CA ARG A 240 -0.15 -4.09 0.05
C ARG A 240 -0.69 -2.77 -0.46
N PHE A 241 -1.97 -2.76 -0.82
CA PHE A 241 -2.64 -1.53 -1.18
C PHE A 241 -2.96 -0.69 0.06
N CYS A 242 -2.83 0.62 -0.08
CA CYS A 242 -3.36 1.56 0.89
C CYS A 242 -4.88 1.34 1.01
N SER A 243 -5.31 0.87 2.18
CA SER A 243 -6.71 0.57 2.46
C SER A 243 -7.60 1.80 2.31
N VAL A 244 -7.11 2.99 2.69
CA VAL A 244 -7.84 4.25 2.50
C VAL A 244 -8.09 4.49 1.00
N HIS A 245 -7.04 4.54 0.18
CA HIS A 245 -7.20 4.85 -1.24
C HIS A 245 -7.93 3.75 -2.03
N THR A 246 -7.66 2.48 -1.73
CA THR A 246 -8.15 1.35 -2.55
C THR A 246 -9.48 0.83 -2.06
N ILE A 247 -9.66 0.68 -0.75
CA ILE A 247 -10.91 0.17 -0.17
C ILE A 247 -11.85 1.34 0.05
N GLN A 248 -11.49 2.33 0.89
CA GLN A 248 -12.44 3.37 1.31
C GLN A 248 -12.79 4.35 0.19
N LEU A 249 -11.78 4.86 -0.52
CA LEU A 249 -11.95 5.81 -1.62
C LEU A 249 -12.11 5.14 -2.99
N GLY A 250 -11.88 3.83 -3.08
CA GLY A 250 -12.08 3.03 -4.28
C GLY A 250 -13.32 2.14 -4.15
N ILE A 251 -13.11 0.87 -3.82
CA ILE A 251 -14.11 -0.20 -3.86
C ILE A 251 -15.37 0.14 -3.06
N ALA A 252 -15.23 0.65 -1.83
CA ALA A 252 -16.37 0.95 -0.96
C ALA A 252 -17.29 2.02 -1.56
N GLN A 253 -16.78 2.97 -2.34
CA GLN A 253 -17.64 3.96 -3.02
C GLN A 253 -18.54 3.30 -4.08
N PHE A 254 -18.03 2.29 -4.78
CA PHE A 254 -18.81 1.48 -5.72
C PHE A 254 -19.80 0.58 -4.98
N CYS A 255 -19.36 -0.13 -3.95
CA CYS A 255 -20.23 -1.02 -3.19
C CYS A 255 -21.37 -0.26 -2.50
N HIS A 256 -21.07 0.87 -1.83
CA HIS A 256 -22.09 1.70 -1.22
C HIS A 256 -23.02 2.32 -2.26
N GLY A 257 -22.50 2.75 -3.41
CA GLY A 257 -23.31 3.28 -4.51
C GLY A 257 -24.27 2.24 -5.10
N GLY A 258 -23.78 1.02 -5.34
CA GLY A 258 -24.57 -0.11 -5.81
C GLY A 258 -25.64 -0.53 -4.81
N CYS A 259 -25.29 -0.70 -3.53
CA CYS A 259 -26.29 -1.00 -2.50
C CYS A 259 -27.36 0.09 -2.39
N PHE A 260 -26.96 1.35 -2.48
CA PHE A 260 -27.90 2.46 -2.46
C PHE A 260 -28.81 2.49 -3.71
N PHE A 261 -28.30 2.10 -4.88
CA PHE A 261 -29.11 1.94 -6.10
C PHE A 261 -30.21 0.91 -5.92
N GLU A 262 -29.87 -0.26 -5.42
CA GLU A 262 -30.82 -1.35 -5.26
C GLU A 262 -31.92 -0.96 -4.27
N LEU A 263 -31.58 -0.25 -3.19
CA LEU A 263 -32.56 0.35 -2.28
C LEU A 263 -33.47 1.37 -2.99
N PHE A 264 -32.93 2.16 -3.92
CA PHE A 264 -33.70 3.12 -4.70
C PHE A 264 -34.70 2.43 -5.64
N LYS A 265 -34.28 1.36 -6.34
CA LYS A 265 -35.12 0.57 -7.26
C LYS A 265 -36.31 -0.07 -6.55
N VAL A 266 -36.10 -0.61 -5.36
CA VAL A 266 -37.17 -1.25 -4.58
C VAL A 266 -38.06 -0.25 -3.82
N GLY A 267 -37.88 1.06 -4.04
CA GLY A 267 -38.71 2.09 -3.43
C GLY A 267 -38.48 2.28 -1.92
N TRP A 268 -37.31 1.90 -1.40
CA TRP A 268 -37.00 1.98 0.03
C TRP A 268 -36.99 3.41 0.58
N PHE A 269 -36.61 4.38 -0.25
CA PHE A 269 -36.60 5.80 0.09
C PHE A 269 -37.88 6.48 -0.42
N ALA A 270 -38.52 7.27 0.45
CA ALA A 270 -39.71 8.03 0.11
C ALA A 270 -39.43 9.14 -0.93
N GLY A 271 -40.48 9.61 -1.61
CA GLY A 271 -40.42 10.72 -2.56
C GLY A 271 -40.70 10.29 -4.00
N ASP A 272 -41.23 11.24 -4.77
CA ASP A 272 -41.72 10.98 -6.14
C ASP A 272 -40.61 11.08 -7.19
N ASP A 273 -39.54 11.80 -6.87
CA ASP A 273 -38.41 12.03 -7.77
C ASP A 273 -37.06 11.60 -7.15
N LYS A 274 -36.03 11.53 -8.00
CA LYS A 274 -34.67 11.11 -7.61
C LYS A 274 -34.05 12.02 -6.55
N ALA A 275 -34.25 13.33 -6.63
CA ALA A 275 -33.67 14.27 -5.67
C ALA A 275 -34.32 14.14 -4.29
N SER A 276 -35.64 13.98 -4.23
CA SER A 276 -36.41 13.74 -3.01
C SER A 276 -36.00 12.43 -2.34
N LYS A 277 -35.86 11.34 -3.11
CA LYS A 277 -35.34 10.06 -2.62
C LYS A 277 -33.90 10.15 -2.10
N MET A 278 -33.01 10.86 -2.79
CA MET A 278 -31.64 11.11 -2.34
C MET A 278 -31.59 11.90 -1.02
N ARG A 279 -32.45 12.91 -0.88
CA ARG A 279 -32.59 13.69 0.35
C ARG A 279 -33.02 12.80 1.52
N HIS A 280 -34.02 11.95 1.32
CA HIS A 280 -34.45 10.99 2.36
C HIS A 280 -33.38 9.95 2.70
N GLY A 281 -32.64 9.46 1.71
CA GLY A 281 -31.49 8.60 1.94
C GLY A 281 -30.41 9.28 2.79
N PHE A 282 -30.13 10.56 2.54
CA PHE A 282 -29.17 11.33 3.33
C PHE A 282 -29.67 11.55 4.77
N ILE A 283 -30.96 11.85 4.97
CA ILE A 283 -31.55 11.98 6.30
C ILE A 283 -31.35 10.68 7.10
N ARG A 284 -31.72 9.52 6.52
CA ARG A 284 -31.51 8.21 7.17
C ARG A 284 -30.03 7.92 7.45
N PHE A 285 -29.13 8.30 6.55
CA PHE A 285 -27.70 8.21 6.78
C PHE A 285 -27.25 9.05 7.99
N LYS A 286 -27.69 10.31 8.09
CA LYS A 286 -27.37 11.19 9.23
C LYS A 286 -27.98 10.67 10.54
N GLU A 287 -29.16 10.06 10.50
CA GLU A 287 -29.75 9.39 11.66
C GLU A 287 -28.89 8.22 12.13
N PHE A 288 -28.41 7.37 11.22
CA PHE A 288 -27.48 6.30 11.53
C PHE A 288 -26.18 6.83 12.17
N ILE A 289 -25.56 7.83 11.55
CA ILE A 289 -24.34 8.47 12.06
C ILE A 289 -24.56 9.01 13.49
N ARG A 290 -25.67 9.69 13.74
CA ARG A 290 -26.03 10.21 15.06
C ARG A 290 -26.26 9.08 16.07
N LYS A 291 -27.02 8.05 15.71
CA LYS A 291 -27.32 6.88 16.56
C LYS A 291 -26.04 6.16 17.01
N HIS A 292 -25.07 6.05 16.11
CA HIS A 292 -23.81 5.35 16.36
C HIS A 292 -22.67 6.27 16.83
N LYS A 293 -22.93 7.56 17.05
CA LYS A 293 -21.95 8.57 17.47
C LYS A 293 -20.70 8.59 16.58
N ILE A 294 -20.91 8.47 15.26
CA ILE A 294 -19.84 8.47 14.26
C ILE A 294 -19.58 9.93 13.85
N GLU A 295 -18.31 10.33 13.75
CA GLU A 295 -17.94 11.60 13.13
C GLU A 295 -17.96 11.45 11.60
N CYS A 296 -18.67 12.35 10.90
CA CYS A 296 -18.81 12.28 9.45
C CYS A 296 -19.04 13.65 8.81
N SER A 297 -18.19 14.00 7.85
CA SER A 297 -18.23 15.23 7.06
C SER A 297 -18.98 15.10 5.73
N GLN A 298 -19.63 13.96 5.47
CA GLN A 298 -20.30 13.69 4.20
C GLN A 298 -21.39 14.75 3.93
N PRO A 299 -21.30 15.50 2.81
CA PRO A 299 -22.32 16.47 2.42
C PRO A 299 -23.62 15.79 1.99
N PRO A 300 -24.75 16.53 1.93
CA PRO A 300 -26.01 16.03 1.42
C PRO A 300 -25.86 15.30 0.09
N PHE A 301 -26.51 14.14 -0.05
CA PHE A 301 -26.50 13.39 -1.30
C PHE A 301 -27.19 14.20 -2.40
N LYS A 302 -26.45 14.50 -3.46
CA LYS A 302 -26.97 15.22 -4.63
C LYS A 302 -27.15 14.25 -5.80
N SER A 303 -28.10 14.56 -6.68
CA SER A 303 -28.43 13.71 -7.84
C SER A 303 -27.22 13.41 -8.75
N TYR A 304 -26.25 14.32 -8.83
CA TYR A 304 -25.01 14.16 -9.61
C TYR A 304 -23.94 13.32 -8.92
N MET A 305 -23.99 13.18 -7.58
CA MET A 305 -23.09 12.26 -6.85
C MET A 305 -23.41 10.80 -7.19
N TYR A 306 -24.57 10.60 -7.81
CA TYR A 306 -25.06 9.31 -8.24
C TYR A 306 -24.86 9.17 -9.74
N VAL A 307 -23.75 8.53 -10.12
CA VAL A 307 -23.39 8.30 -11.52
C VAL A 307 -23.83 6.90 -11.93
N THR A 308 -24.72 6.84 -12.91
CA THR A 308 -25.09 5.60 -13.61
C THR A 308 -24.07 5.37 -14.74
N ALA A 309 -23.23 4.35 -14.61
CA ALA A 309 -22.37 3.91 -15.70
C ALA A 309 -23.14 2.84 -16.50
N GLY A 310 -24.01 3.29 -17.41
CA GLY A 310 -24.99 2.44 -18.10
C GLY A 310 -26.20 2.08 -17.23
N GLU A 311 -27.01 1.12 -17.68
CA GLU A 311 -28.20 0.64 -16.95
C GLU A 311 -27.85 -0.25 -15.73
N GLU A 312 -26.64 -0.81 -15.71
CA GLU A 312 -26.28 -1.91 -14.80
C GLU A 312 -25.44 -1.47 -13.59
N TYR A 313 -24.78 -0.30 -13.61
CA TYR A 313 -23.82 0.07 -12.58
C TYR A 313 -24.05 1.48 -12.03
N CYS A 314 -23.95 1.62 -10.71
CA CYS A 314 -24.03 2.91 -10.00
C CYS A 314 -22.90 3.04 -9.00
N TYR A 315 -22.34 4.24 -8.87
CA TYR A 315 -21.35 4.55 -7.83
C TYR A 315 -21.55 5.95 -7.26
N PHE A 316 -21.11 6.15 -6.01
CA PHE A 316 -21.04 7.48 -5.42
C PHE A 316 -19.76 8.18 -5.90
N GLY A 317 -19.92 9.15 -6.80
CA GLY A 317 -18.81 9.97 -7.25
C GLY A 317 -18.34 10.88 -6.11
N SER A 318 -17.17 10.58 -5.52
CA SER A 318 -16.56 11.43 -4.49
C SER A 318 -15.87 12.68 -5.04
N LYS A 319 -16.07 13.03 -6.31
CA LYS A 319 -15.72 14.36 -6.80
C LYS A 319 -16.65 15.37 -6.15
N ALA A 320 -16.37 15.70 -4.89
CA ALA A 320 -16.35 17.10 -4.49
C ALA A 320 -15.25 17.75 -5.33
N SER A 321 -15.53 17.99 -6.61
CA SER A 321 -14.88 19.07 -7.31
C SER A 321 -15.15 20.29 -6.44
N TRP A 322 -14.10 20.83 -5.83
CA TRP A 322 -14.05 22.25 -5.50
C TRP A 322 -14.22 22.99 -6.84
N HIS A 323 -15.46 23.05 -7.34
CA HIS A 323 -15.85 24.15 -8.18
C HIS A 323 -15.76 25.34 -7.22
N GLN A 324 -14.69 26.11 -7.37
CA GLN A 324 -14.76 27.52 -7.04
C GLN A 324 -15.92 28.03 -7.87
N ASP A 325 -17.06 28.22 -7.22
CA ASP A 325 -18.12 29.04 -7.77
C ASP A 325 -17.45 30.39 -8.04
N GLY A 326 -17.35 30.72 -9.33
CA GLY A 326 -16.94 32.04 -9.76
C GLY A 326 -17.99 33.02 -9.27
N SER A 327 -17.64 33.78 -8.24
CA SER A 327 -18.32 34.99 -7.81
C SER A 327 -17.29 36.08 -7.60
#